data_AF-A0A0W7YJ20-F1
#
_entry.id   AF-A0A0W7YJ20-F1
#
_cell.length_a   1.000
_cell.length_b   1.000
_cell.length_c   1.000
_cell.angle_alpha   90.00
_cell.angle_beta   90.00
_cell.angle_gamma   90.00
#
_symmetry.space_group_name_H-M   'P 1'
#
loop_
_entity.id
_entity.type
_entity.pdbx_description
1 polymer ?
#
loop_
_entity_poly.entity_id
_entity_poly.type
_entity_poly.pdbx_seq_one_letter_code
_entity_poly.pdbx_strand_id
1 'polypeptide(L)'
;MYYAQVNQQVPHLSRVITVTGNGQVMATPSSVQIQIEVQTQGNNVQGPQQENARIMNQVIQSLVALGIPREQIQTASYTVTPQYHFEDGKQIFNGYEVVNAITVNVSNIDNLGLVIDTAIENGANRIANIQFKLDHIDAYYQQALNFALQNAQLKAKTIAETMHLPLQPLPIEIVEEQANTPILYRSMAVSSGVTPIEQGQIAIDATVRVKFQY
;
A
#
# COMPACT_ATOMS: atom_id res chain seq x y z
N MET A 1 -60.25 20.15 -39.85
CA MET A 1 -59.66 20.45 -38.53
C MET A 1 -59.80 19.22 -37.65
N TYR A 2 -58.71 18.51 -37.38
CA TYR A 2 -58.63 17.50 -36.32
C TYR A 2 -57.26 17.68 -35.67
N TYR A 3 -57.23 18.24 -34.46
CA TYR A 3 -56.01 18.34 -33.67
C TYR A 3 -55.73 16.96 -33.09
N ALA A 4 -54.60 16.35 -33.45
CA ALA A 4 -54.07 15.21 -32.74
C ALA A 4 -53.58 15.69 -31.37
N GLN A 5 -54.22 15.22 -30.29
CA GLN A 5 -53.72 15.45 -28.94
C GLN A 5 -52.37 14.73 -28.79
N VAL A 6 -51.30 15.52 -28.68
CA VAL A 6 -50.00 15.03 -28.25
C VAL A 6 -50.13 14.66 -26.79
N ASN A 7 -50.11 13.36 -26.50
CA ASN A 7 -50.08 12.83 -25.14
C ASN A 7 -48.69 13.15 -24.56
N GLN A 8 -48.53 14.34 -23.97
CA GLN A 8 -47.34 14.69 -23.23
C GLN A 8 -47.31 13.85 -21.96
N GLN A 9 -46.52 12.77 -21.96
CA GLN A 9 -46.13 12.10 -20.74
C GLN A 9 -45.38 13.10 -19.88
N VAL A 10 -46.06 13.65 -18.87
CA VAL A 10 -45.42 14.44 -17.82
C VAL A 10 -44.43 13.49 -17.15
N PRO A 11 -43.11 13.80 -17.13
CA PRO A 11 -42.17 12.94 -16.41
C PRO A 11 -42.60 12.95 -14.94
N HIS A 12 -42.93 11.78 -14.40
CA HIS A 12 -43.10 11.63 -12.96
C HIS A 12 -41.75 11.99 -12.33
N LEU A 13 -41.66 13.19 -11.76
CA LEU A 13 -40.50 13.60 -10.96
C LEU A 13 -40.49 12.73 -9.70
N SER A 14 -39.87 11.56 -9.79
CA SER A 14 -39.63 10.70 -8.64
C SER A 14 -38.74 11.49 -7.67
N ARG A 15 -39.24 11.76 -6.46
CA ARG A 15 -38.45 12.41 -5.42
C ARG A 15 -37.46 11.40 -4.88
N VAL A 16 -36.20 11.82 -4.75
CA VAL A 16 -35.10 10.94 -4.36
C VAL A 16 -34.25 11.54 -3.26
N ILE A 17 -33.92 10.74 -2.26
CA ILE A 17 -32.86 11.02 -1.29
C ILE A 17 -31.59 10.39 -1.85
N THR A 18 -30.58 11.20 -2.11
CA THR A 18 -29.23 10.72 -2.49
C THR A 18 -28.31 10.89 -1.30
N VAL A 19 -27.64 9.82 -0.89
CA VAL A 19 -26.69 9.81 0.22
C VAL A 19 -25.40 9.12 -0.19
N THR A 20 -24.30 9.54 0.43
CA THR A 20 -23.02 8.84 0.35
C THR A 20 -22.79 8.09 1.65
N GLY A 21 -22.65 6.76 1.56
CA GLY A 21 -22.23 5.89 2.65
C GLY A 21 -20.73 5.66 2.60
N ASN A 22 -20.08 5.71 3.75
CA ASN A 22 -18.66 5.41 3.88
C ASN A 22 -18.50 4.26 4.88
N GLY A 23 -17.60 3.33 4.59
CA GLY A 23 -17.20 2.27 5.49
C GLY A 23 -15.68 2.15 5.50
N GLN A 24 -15.14 1.86 6.68
CA GLN A 24 -13.70 1.72 6.90
C GLN A 24 -13.44 0.50 7.77
N VAL A 25 -12.38 -0.22 7.44
CA VAL A 25 -11.85 -1.32 8.24
C VAL A 25 -10.35 -1.09 8.45
N MET A 26 -9.91 -1.17 9.70
CA MET A 26 -8.49 -1.19 10.05
C MET A 26 -7.99 -2.62 10.09
N ALA A 27 -6.90 -2.90 9.37
CA ALA A 27 -6.26 -4.19 9.36
C ALA A 27 -4.79 -4.08 9.76
N THR A 28 -4.31 -5.04 10.56
CA THR A 28 -2.89 -5.20 10.81
C THR A 28 -2.23 -5.79 9.56
N PRO A 29 -1.10 -5.24 9.08
CA PRO A 29 -0.38 -5.84 7.96
C PRO A 29 -0.01 -7.30 8.23
N SER A 30 -0.04 -8.14 7.18
CA SER A 30 0.29 -9.56 7.27
C SER A 30 1.72 -9.86 6.82
N SER A 31 2.33 -8.97 6.04
CA SER A 31 3.71 -9.11 5.60
C SER A 31 4.34 -7.74 5.37
N VAL A 32 5.66 -7.74 5.22
CA VAL A 32 6.43 -6.55 4.88
C VAL A 32 7.39 -6.90 3.74
N GLN A 33 7.44 -6.02 2.76
CA GLN A 33 8.44 -6.04 1.72
C GLN A 33 9.50 -5.01 2.06
N ILE A 34 10.78 -5.40 2.02
CA ILE A 34 11.90 -4.50 2.23
C ILE A 34 12.91 -4.63 1.10
N GLN A 35 13.65 -3.55 0.85
CA GLN A 35 14.78 -3.56 -0.07
C GLN A 35 16.07 -3.48 0.72
N ILE A 36 16.94 -4.47 0.54
CA ILE A 36 18.25 -4.57 1.16
C ILE A 36 19.28 -4.40 0.05
N GLU A 37 20.28 -3.56 0.29
CA GLU A 37 21.25 -3.20 -0.72
C GLU A 37 22.68 -3.32 -0.22
N VAL A 38 23.55 -3.72 -1.15
CA VAL A 38 25.00 -3.68 -0.99
C VAL A 38 25.53 -2.70 -2.02
N GLN A 39 26.23 -1.68 -1.53
CA GLN A 39 26.94 -0.70 -2.34
C GLN A 39 28.44 -0.83 -2.12
N THR A 40 29.20 -0.88 -3.22
CA THR A 40 30.67 -0.97 -3.19
C THR A 40 31.27 0.01 -4.18
N GLN A 41 32.45 0.55 -3.88
CA GLN A 41 33.12 1.53 -4.73
C GLN A 41 34.59 1.17 -4.98
N GLY A 42 35.15 1.64 -6.08
CA GLY A 42 36.58 1.45 -6.38
C GLY A 42 37.03 2.07 -7.71
N ASN A 43 38.35 2.09 -7.92
CA ASN A 43 38.97 2.79 -9.06
C ASN A 43 38.75 2.11 -10.42
N ASN A 44 38.31 0.85 -10.43
CA ASN A 44 37.94 0.08 -11.62
C ASN A 44 36.60 -0.63 -11.37
N VAL A 45 36.00 -1.21 -12.41
CA VAL A 45 34.70 -1.89 -12.30
C VAL A 45 34.82 -3.27 -11.62
N GLN A 46 35.86 -4.02 -11.95
CA GLN A 46 35.96 -5.44 -11.61
C GLN A 46 36.08 -5.69 -10.10
N GLY A 47 36.86 -4.87 -9.39
CA GLY A 47 37.05 -4.99 -7.94
C GLY A 47 35.74 -4.82 -7.16
N PRO A 48 35.06 -3.66 -7.27
CA PRO A 48 33.75 -3.41 -6.64
C PRO A 48 32.71 -4.46 -7.01
N GLN A 49 32.65 -4.88 -8.28
CA GLN A 49 31.71 -5.91 -8.71
C GLN A 49 31.92 -7.26 -8.00
N GLN A 50 33.18 -7.73 -7.91
CA GLN A 50 33.48 -9.00 -7.25
C GLN A 50 33.18 -8.94 -5.75
N GLU A 51 33.53 -7.83 -5.10
CA GLU A 51 33.26 -7.65 -3.67
C GLU A 51 31.76 -7.54 -3.39
N ASN A 52 31.02 -6.81 -4.23
CA ASN A 52 29.57 -6.71 -4.15
C ASN A 52 28.90 -8.09 -4.24
N ALA A 53 29.31 -8.90 -5.23
CA ALA A 53 28.77 -10.24 -5.40
C ALA A 53 29.09 -11.13 -4.20
N ARG A 54 30.28 -11.03 -3.62
CA ARG A 54 30.67 -11.79 -2.42
C ARG A 54 29.80 -11.40 -1.21
N ILE A 55 29.68 -10.11 -0.93
CA ILE A 55 28.88 -9.60 0.20
C ILE A 55 27.41 -9.94 0.00
N MET A 56 26.84 -9.69 -1.19
CA MET A 56 25.42 -9.98 -1.43
C MET A 56 25.10 -11.47 -1.28
N ASN A 57 25.99 -12.36 -1.72
CA ASN A 57 25.80 -13.80 -1.47
C ASN A 57 25.82 -14.13 0.02
N GLN A 58 26.68 -13.48 0.81
CA GLN A 58 26.72 -13.64 2.26
C GLN A 58 25.42 -13.16 2.92
N VAL A 59 24.91 -11.99 2.51
CA VAL A 59 23.61 -11.46 2.97
C VAL A 59 22.47 -12.42 2.62
N ILE A 60 22.39 -12.91 1.38
CA ILE A 60 21.33 -13.85 0.99
C ILE A 60 21.41 -15.14 1.83
N GLN A 61 22.60 -15.67 2.06
CA GLN A 61 22.79 -16.87 2.87
C GLN A 61 22.40 -16.67 4.33
N SER A 62 22.74 -15.52 4.93
CA SER A 62 22.37 -15.22 6.32
C SER A 62 20.85 -15.07 6.48
N LEU A 63 20.17 -14.43 5.52
CA LEU A 63 18.71 -14.32 5.51
C LEU A 63 18.02 -15.68 5.34
N VAL A 64 18.56 -16.56 4.50
CA VAL A 64 18.05 -17.94 4.36
C VAL A 64 18.27 -18.73 5.65
N ALA A 65 19.43 -18.59 6.29
CA ALA A 65 19.71 -19.23 7.58
C ALA A 65 18.80 -18.71 8.71
N LEU A 66 18.34 -17.47 8.62
CA LEU A 66 17.35 -16.87 9.51
C LEU A 66 15.91 -17.38 9.27
N GLY A 67 15.72 -18.19 8.22
CA GLY A 67 14.43 -18.82 7.90
C GLY A 67 13.62 -18.11 6.82
N ILE A 68 14.20 -17.14 6.09
CA ILE A 68 13.55 -16.55 4.92
C ILE A 68 13.67 -17.52 3.73
N PRO A 69 12.56 -17.99 3.15
CA PRO A 69 12.61 -18.86 1.97
C PRO A 69 13.29 -18.15 0.81
N ARG A 70 14.07 -18.88 0.01
CA ARG A 70 14.80 -18.28 -1.12
C ARG A 70 13.85 -17.67 -2.17
N GLU A 71 12.64 -18.21 -2.27
CA GLU A 71 11.57 -17.73 -3.14
C GLU A 71 11.05 -16.34 -2.75
N GLN A 72 11.25 -15.94 -1.49
CA GLN A 72 10.90 -14.63 -0.96
C GLN A 72 12.03 -13.59 -1.11
N ILE A 73 13.15 -13.97 -1.73
CA ILE A 73 14.30 -13.10 -2.00
C ILE A 73 14.45 -12.97 -3.51
N GLN A 74 14.35 -11.75 -4.02
CA GLN A 74 14.42 -11.47 -5.45
C GLN A 74 15.37 -10.31 -5.70
N THR A 75 16.22 -10.39 -6.72
CA THR A 75 17.03 -9.24 -7.13
C THR A 75 16.11 -8.15 -7.71
N ALA A 76 16.13 -6.98 -7.08
CA ALA A 76 15.35 -5.82 -7.49
C ALA A 76 16.10 -5.01 -8.57
N SER A 77 17.41 -4.82 -8.39
CA SER A 77 18.24 -4.10 -9.33
C SER A 77 19.72 -4.44 -9.16
N TYR A 78 20.49 -4.24 -10.22
CA TYR A 78 21.94 -4.31 -10.22
C TYR A 78 22.47 -3.22 -11.15
N THR A 79 23.22 -2.27 -10.60
CA THR A 79 23.64 -1.05 -11.30
C THR A 79 25.13 -0.83 -11.09
N VAL A 80 25.83 -0.46 -12.18
CA VAL A 80 27.22 -0.01 -12.15
C VAL A 80 27.29 1.40 -12.70
N THR A 81 27.71 2.36 -11.89
CA THR A 81 27.68 3.79 -12.24
C THR A 81 29.07 4.40 -12.06
N PRO A 82 29.64 5.07 -13.08
CA PRO A 82 30.85 5.88 -12.90
C PRO A 82 30.54 7.08 -12.00
N GLN A 83 31.40 7.29 -11.01
CA GLN A 83 31.29 8.39 -10.06
C GLN A 83 32.20 9.53 -10.48
N TYR A 84 31.73 10.74 -10.28
CA TYR A 84 32.48 11.96 -10.57
C TYR A 84 32.31 12.95 -9.42
N HIS A 85 33.34 13.74 -9.15
CA HIS A 85 33.26 14.89 -8.27
C HIS A 85 33.59 16.15 -9.07
N PHE A 86 33.18 17.30 -8.55
CA PHE A 86 33.45 18.59 -9.18
C PHE A 86 34.47 19.36 -8.35
N GLU A 87 35.60 19.72 -8.96
CA GLU A 87 36.59 20.63 -8.39
C GLU A 87 36.78 21.80 -9.37
N ASP A 88 36.66 23.03 -8.88
CA ASP A 88 36.81 24.28 -9.66
C ASP A 88 36.00 24.30 -10.97
N GLY A 89 34.79 23.75 -10.94
CA GLY A 89 33.90 23.68 -12.11
C GLY A 89 34.28 22.60 -13.13
N LYS A 90 35.29 21.75 -12.85
CA LYS A 90 35.68 20.61 -13.68
C LYS A 90 35.18 19.31 -13.09
N GLN A 91 34.62 18.45 -13.93
CA GLN A 91 34.20 17.11 -13.56
C GLN A 91 35.42 16.17 -13.56
N ILE A 92 35.75 15.59 -12.41
CA ILE A 92 36.87 14.67 -12.22
C ILE A 92 36.33 13.30 -11.88
N PHE A 93 36.78 12.29 -12.62
CA PHE A 93 36.40 10.89 -12.40
C PHE A 93 36.89 10.40 -11.03
N ASN A 94 35.99 9.76 -10.27
CA ASN A 94 36.21 9.32 -8.89
C ASN A 94 36.02 7.80 -8.69
N GLY A 95 36.04 7.02 -9.78
CA GLY A 95 35.88 5.57 -9.73
C GLY A 95 34.49 5.10 -10.14
N TYR A 96 34.16 3.87 -9.77
CA TYR A 96 32.90 3.22 -10.05
C TYR A 96 32.20 2.85 -8.76
N GLU A 97 30.88 2.90 -8.81
CA GLU A 97 29.99 2.39 -7.78
C GLU A 97 29.19 1.23 -8.35
N VAL A 98 29.07 0.17 -7.56
CA VAL A 98 28.20 -0.97 -7.84
C VAL A 98 27.16 -1.05 -6.74
N VAL A 99 25.89 -1.01 -7.14
CA VAL A 99 24.73 -1.18 -6.25
C VAL A 99 24.02 -2.45 -6.67
N ASN A 100 23.77 -3.33 -5.71
CA ASN A 100 22.95 -4.52 -5.89
C ASN A 100 21.86 -4.50 -4.83
N ALA A 101 20.62 -4.56 -5.26
CA ALA A 101 19.46 -4.51 -4.40
C ALA A 101 18.67 -5.80 -4.52
N ILE A 102 18.27 -6.34 -3.37
CA ILE A 102 17.31 -7.44 -3.27
C ILE A 102 16.03 -6.96 -2.60
N THR A 103 14.89 -7.40 -3.11
CA THR A 103 13.61 -7.33 -2.43
C THR A 103 13.44 -8.59 -1.59
N VAL A 104 13.08 -8.39 -0.33
CA VAL A 104 12.83 -9.48 0.63
C VAL A 104 11.42 -9.32 1.17
N ASN A 105 10.61 -10.36 1.02
CA ASN A 105 9.29 -10.41 1.65
C ASN A 105 9.41 -11.17 2.98
N VAL A 106 8.97 -10.54 4.06
CA VAL A 106 8.98 -11.09 5.41
C VAL A 106 7.54 -11.28 5.86
N SER A 107 7.12 -12.53 6.05
CA SER A 107 5.76 -12.85 6.52
C SER A 107 5.59 -12.62 8.02
N ASN A 108 6.65 -12.81 8.82
CA ASN A 108 6.60 -12.50 10.24
C ASN A 108 7.21 -11.12 10.51
N ILE A 109 6.34 -10.11 10.62
CA ILE A 109 6.76 -8.71 10.79
C ILE A 109 7.50 -8.50 12.11
N ASP A 110 7.23 -9.30 13.16
CA ASP A 110 7.94 -9.19 14.43
C ASP A 110 9.44 -9.51 14.29
N ASN A 111 9.81 -10.30 13.28
CA ASN A 111 11.20 -10.62 12.98
C ASN A 111 11.90 -9.56 12.11
N LEU A 112 11.20 -8.52 11.65
CA LEU A 112 11.74 -7.55 10.70
C LEU A 112 13.00 -6.84 11.21
N GLY A 113 13.01 -6.46 12.50
CA GLY A 113 14.20 -5.85 13.10
C GLY A 113 15.42 -6.78 13.03
N LEU A 114 15.23 -8.05 13.38
CA LEU A 114 16.28 -9.07 13.31
C LEU A 114 16.76 -9.33 11.87
N VAL A 115 15.85 -9.28 10.89
CA VAL A 115 16.18 -9.40 9.46
C VAL A 115 17.08 -8.24 9.01
N ILE A 116 16.73 -7.01 9.39
CA ILE A 116 17.52 -5.82 9.09
C ILE A 116 18.90 -5.92 9.73
N ASP A 117 18.95 -6.23 11.03
CA ASP A 117 20.20 -6.32 11.80
C ASP A 117 21.11 -7.41 11.21
N THR A 118 20.56 -8.60 10.91
CA THR A 118 21.30 -9.71 10.28
C THR A 118 21.87 -9.35 8.91
N ALA A 119 21.12 -8.61 8.09
CA ALA A 119 21.59 -8.18 6.78
C ALA A 119 22.76 -7.19 6.91
N ILE A 120 22.64 -6.22 7.83
CA ILE A 120 23.68 -5.21 8.09
C ILE A 120 24.96 -5.85 8.63
N GLU A 121 24.83 -6.76 9.60
CA GLU A 121 25.96 -7.52 10.15
C GLU A 121 26.70 -8.34 9.09
N ASN A 122 26.02 -8.72 8.00
CA ASN A 122 26.59 -9.49 6.89
C ASN A 122 26.98 -8.62 5.68
N GLY A 123 26.98 -7.30 5.82
CA GLY A 123 27.56 -6.36 4.87
C GLY A 123 26.57 -5.61 3.98
N ALA A 124 25.25 -5.77 4.18
CA ALA A 124 24.31 -4.80 3.65
C ALA A 124 24.58 -3.42 4.27
N ASN A 125 24.55 -2.37 3.45
CA ASN A 125 24.87 -1.01 3.90
C ASN A 125 23.80 0.01 3.57
N ARG A 126 22.70 -0.42 2.95
CA ARG A 126 21.52 0.41 2.74
C ARG A 126 20.25 -0.42 2.83
N ILE A 127 19.30 0.09 3.60
CA ILE A 127 17.94 -0.44 3.73
C ILE A 127 17.00 0.60 3.15
N ALA A 128 16.12 0.18 2.24
CA ALA A 128 15.20 1.06 1.52
C ALA A 128 13.81 0.42 1.43
N ASN A 129 12.82 1.24 1.06
CA ASN A 129 11.50 0.80 0.62
C ASN A 129 10.81 -0.24 1.53
N ILE A 130 10.74 0.03 2.83
CA ILE A 130 9.95 -0.77 3.76
C ILE A 130 8.46 -0.52 3.48
N GLN A 131 7.78 -1.53 2.96
CA GLN A 131 6.37 -1.47 2.60
C GLN A 131 5.59 -2.60 3.26
N PHE A 132 4.67 -2.22 4.14
CA PHE A 132 3.73 -3.16 4.74
C PHE A 132 2.66 -3.57 3.74
N LYS A 133 2.34 -4.85 3.73
CA LYS A 133 1.37 -5.47 2.82
C LYS A 133 0.33 -6.23 3.63
N LEU A 134 -0.86 -6.29 3.05
CA LEU A 134 -1.99 -7.02 3.59
C LEU A 134 -2.43 -8.06 2.59
N ASP A 135 -2.39 -9.32 3.01
CA ASP A 135 -2.97 -10.43 2.28
C ASP A 135 -4.51 -10.41 2.44
N HIS A 136 -5.21 -11.03 1.49
CA HIS A 136 -6.67 -11.13 1.51
C HIS A 136 -7.40 -9.77 1.61
N ILE A 137 -6.88 -8.75 0.92
CA ILE A 137 -7.46 -7.41 0.91
C ILE A 137 -8.95 -7.39 0.54
N ASP A 138 -9.38 -8.30 -0.35
CA ASP A 138 -10.77 -8.42 -0.79
C ASP A 138 -11.73 -8.69 0.37
N ALA A 139 -11.33 -9.51 1.36
CA ALA A 139 -12.18 -9.81 2.50
C ALA A 139 -12.42 -8.58 3.38
N TYR A 140 -11.36 -7.79 3.61
CA TYR A 140 -11.47 -6.52 4.34
C TYR A 140 -12.28 -5.49 3.56
N TYR A 141 -12.12 -5.46 2.23
CA TYR A 141 -12.91 -4.60 1.36
C TYR A 141 -14.40 -4.94 1.41
N GLN A 142 -14.77 -6.23 1.36
CA GLN A 142 -16.17 -6.65 1.49
C GLN A 142 -16.78 -6.24 2.84
N GLN A 143 -15.98 -6.26 3.92
CA GLN A 143 -16.41 -5.75 5.23
C GLN A 143 -16.62 -4.23 5.21
N ALA A 144 -15.67 -3.48 4.64
CA ALA A 144 -15.79 -2.03 4.48
C ALA A 144 -17.01 -1.65 3.63
N LEU A 145 -17.26 -2.38 2.54
CA LEU A 145 -18.41 -2.18 1.67
C LEU A 145 -19.73 -2.43 2.41
N ASN A 146 -19.80 -3.48 3.23
CA ASN A 146 -20.96 -3.74 4.06
C ASN A 146 -21.25 -2.57 5.00
N PHE A 147 -20.21 -2.04 5.67
CA PHE A 147 -20.35 -0.86 6.52
C PHE A 147 -20.77 0.39 5.74
N ALA A 148 -20.26 0.58 4.52
CA ALA A 148 -20.64 1.70 3.66
C ALA A 148 -22.14 1.65 3.29
N LEU A 149 -22.64 0.47 2.93
CA LEU A 149 -24.05 0.25 2.61
C LEU A 149 -24.96 0.48 3.83
N GLN A 150 -24.60 -0.07 4.99
CA GLN A 150 -25.33 0.17 6.24
C GLN A 150 -25.33 1.66 6.62
N ASN A 151 -24.19 2.34 6.44
CA ASN A 151 -24.06 3.77 6.69
C ASN A 151 -24.97 4.60 5.77
N ALA A 152 -25.02 4.29 4.47
CA ALA A 152 -25.92 4.95 3.53
C ALA A 152 -27.39 4.75 3.92
N GLN A 153 -27.79 3.52 4.25
CA GLN A 153 -29.16 3.21 4.66
C GLN A 153 -29.56 3.98 5.91
N LEU A 154 -28.69 4.00 6.93
CA LEU A 154 -28.93 4.74 8.17
C LEU A 154 -29.06 6.24 7.91
N LYS A 155 -28.20 6.84 7.09
CA LYS A 155 -28.28 8.26 6.71
C LYS A 155 -29.60 8.60 6.03
N ALA A 156 -30.01 7.81 5.03
CA ALA A 156 -31.27 8.03 4.32
C ALA A 156 -32.47 7.94 5.26
N LYS A 157 -32.48 6.94 6.16
CA LYS A 157 -33.50 6.78 7.19
C LYS A 157 -33.58 8.00 8.12
N THR A 158 -32.45 8.45 8.66
CA THR A 158 -32.40 9.62 9.55
C THR A 158 -32.92 10.88 8.85
N ILE A 159 -32.54 11.12 7.59
CA ILE A 159 -33.02 12.26 6.82
C ILE A 159 -34.55 12.20 6.66
N ALA A 160 -35.06 11.03 6.26
CA ALA A 160 -36.48 10.85 6.03
C ALA A 160 -37.31 10.99 7.31
N GLU A 161 -36.89 10.38 8.41
CA GLU A 161 -37.57 10.49 9.70
C GLU A 161 -37.58 11.93 10.21
N THR A 162 -36.45 12.64 10.13
CA THR A 162 -36.35 14.06 10.56
C THR A 162 -37.27 14.97 9.74
N MET A 163 -37.43 14.66 8.45
CA MET A 163 -38.24 15.46 7.52
C MET A 163 -39.66 14.93 7.34
N HIS A 164 -40.05 13.88 8.09
CA HIS A 164 -41.35 13.21 7.99
C HIS A 164 -41.69 12.74 6.56
N LEU A 165 -40.68 12.21 5.85
CA LEU A 165 -40.80 11.72 4.47
C LEU A 165 -41.10 10.20 4.45
N PRO A 166 -41.97 9.70 3.55
CA PRO A 166 -42.33 8.29 3.47
C PRO A 166 -41.28 7.48 2.68
N LEU A 167 -40.09 7.29 3.27
CA LEU A 167 -38.96 6.59 2.66
C LEU A 167 -39.31 5.15 2.29
N GLN A 168 -39.00 4.78 1.05
CA GLN A 168 -39.03 3.38 0.60
C GLN A 168 -37.76 2.65 1.10
N PRO A 169 -37.89 1.43 1.66
CA PRO A 169 -36.78 0.72 2.29
C PRO A 169 -35.72 0.23 1.30
N LEU A 170 -36.08 0.03 0.03
CA LEU A 170 -35.18 -0.45 -1.01
C LEU A 170 -34.60 0.72 -1.81
N PRO A 171 -33.27 0.74 -2.03
CA PRO A 171 -32.66 1.73 -2.91
C PRO A 171 -33.03 1.47 -4.38
N ILE A 172 -33.10 2.55 -5.16
CA ILE A 172 -33.37 2.51 -6.61
C ILE A 172 -32.09 2.60 -7.45
N GLU A 173 -30.98 3.05 -6.86
CA GLU A 173 -29.66 3.12 -7.49
C GLU A 173 -28.59 2.96 -6.40
N ILE A 174 -27.61 2.10 -6.65
CA ILE A 174 -26.40 1.95 -5.84
C ILE A 174 -25.23 2.05 -6.79
N VAL A 175 -24.34 3.01 -6.55
CA VAL A 175 -23.09 3.16 -7.29
C VAL A 175 -21.95 3.09 -6.29
N GLU A 176 -21.08 2.12 -6.48
CA GLU A 176 -19.82 2.05 -5.76
C GLU A 176 -18.89 3.13 -6.33
N GLU A 177 -18.42 4.02 -5.47
CA GLU A 177 -17.43 5.01 -5.84
C GLU A 177 -16.06 4.37 -5.64
N GLN A 178 -15.18 4.44 -6.64
CA GLN A 178 -13.85 3.85 -6.55
C GLN A 178 -13.11 4.42 -5.33
N ALA A 179 -12.86 3.56 -4.34
CA ALA A 179 -11.94 3.84 -3.27
C ALA A 179 -10.51 3.75 -3.84
N ASN A 180 -9.83 4.88 -3.90
CA ASN A 180 -8.42 4.93 -4.26
C ASN A 180 -7.59 4.33 -3.12
N THR A 181 -6.76 3.33 -3.46
CA THR A 181 -5.57 2.81 -2.75
C THR A 181 -5.57 2.84 -1.20
N PRO A 182 -5.37 1.68 -0.53
CA PRO A 182 -5.30 1.61 0.94
C PRO A 182 -4.34 2.64 1.56
N ILE A 183 -4.76 3.25 2.67
CA ILE A 183 -3.98 4.27 3.37
C ILE A 183 -3.29 3.65 4.58
N LEU A 184 -1.98 3.89 4.72
CA LEU A 184 -1.19 3.46 5.88
C LEU A 184 -1.30 4.46 7.04
N TYR A 185 -1.70 4.00 8.22
CA TYR A 185 -1.74 4.75 9.48
C TYR A 185 -0.58 4.33 10.38
N ARG A 186 0.25 5.28 10.83
CA ARG A 186 1.40 4.99 11.71
C ARG A 186 0.95 4.90 13.18
N SER A 187 1.42 3.88 13.91
CA SER A 187 1.25 3.72 15.37
C SER A 187 2.40 4.41 16.15
N MET A 188 2.48 4.22 17.48
CA MET A 188 3.64 4.64 18.32
C MET A 188 4.44 3.45 18.90
N ALA A 189 5.78 3.57 18.91
CA ALA A 189 6.75 2.52 19.23
C ALA A 189 6.95 2.25 20.72
N VAL A 190 7.33 0.99 21.02
CA VAL A 190 7.95 0.57 22.28
C VAL A 190 9.27 -0.14 21.95
N SER A 191 10.37 0.26 22.59
CA SER A 191 11.72 -0.23 22.23
C SER A 191 12.10 -1.53 22.95
N SER A 192 12.68 -2.44 22.18
CA SER A 192 13.48 -3.60 22.62
C SER A 192 14.69 -3.65 21.69
N GLY A 193 15.90 -3.93 22.17
CA GLY A 193 17.20 -3.60 21.56
C GLY A 193 17.57 -4.09 20.14
N VAL A 194 16.60 -4.49 19.32
CA VAL A 194 16.66 -4.64 17.85
C VAL A 194 16.22 -3.35 17.16
N THR A 195 16.52 -3.18 15.87
CA THR A 195 16.05 -2.01 15.10
C THR A 195 14.53 -1.84 15.26
N PRO A 196 14.04 -0.74 15.86
CA PRO A 196 12.62 -0.58 16.14
C PRO A 196 11.88 -0.21 14.86
N ILE A 197 11.00 -1.10 14.39
CA ILE A 197 10.12 -0.85 13.24
C ILE A 197 8.67 -0.92 13.68
N GLU A 198 7.89 0.09 13.28
CA GLU A 198 6.46 0.16 13.57
C GLU A 198 5.63 -0.19 12.34
N GLN A 199 4.74 -1.17 12.52
CA GLN A 199 3.92 -1.70 11.43
C GLN A 199 2.67 -0.87 11.11
N GLY A 200 2.19 -0.03 12.04
CA GLY A 200 0.97 0.74 11.83
C GLY A 200 -0.26 -0.14 11.55
N GLN A 201 -1.34 0.48 11.07
CA GLN A 201 -2.53 -0.21 10.55
C GLN A 201 -2.80 0.25 9.12
N ILE A 202 -3.35 -0.63 8.28
CA ILE A 202 -3.81 -0.31 6.94
C ILE A 202 -5.32 -0.05 7.03
N ALA A 203 -5.77 1.11 6.56
CA ALA A 203 -7.18 1.38 6.38
C ALA A 203 -7.63 0.94 4.98
N ILE A 204 -8.75 0.23 4.97
CA ILE A 204 -9.45 -0.19 3.78
C ILE A 204 -10.80 0.52 3.79
N ASP A 205 -11.01 1.37 2.81
CA ASP A 205 -12.19 2.20 2.68
C ASP A 205 -13.08 1.70 1.53
N ALA A 206 -14.39 1.86 1.71
CA ALA A 206 -15.38 1.69 0.66
C ALA A 206 -16.38 2.84 0.72
N THR A 207 -16.75 3.36 -0.44
CA THR A 207 -17.68 4.48 -0.58
C THR A 207 -18.77 4.10 -1.57
N VAL A 208 -20.02 4.34 -1.19
CA VAL A 208 -21.19 4.07 -2.03
C VAL A 208 -22.08 5.30 -2.10
N ARG A 209 -22.53 5.64 -3.30
CA ARG A 209 -23.59 6.62 -3.54
C ARG A 209 -24.89 5.87 -3.76
N VAL A 210 -25.86 6.10 -2.90
CA VAL A 210 -27.15 5.39 -2.88
C VAL A 210 -28.29 6.36 -3.05
N LYS A 211 -29.28 5.99 -3.86
CA LYS A 211 -30.54 6.73 -4.03
C LYS A 211 -31.72 5.93 -3.52
N PHE A 212 -32.59 6.58 -2.76
CA PHE A 212 -33.85 6.04 -2.25
C PHE A 212 -35.02 6.89 -2.72
N GLN A 213 -36.16 6.28 -2.98
CA GLN A 213 -37.41 6.99 -3.28
C GLN A 213 -38.16 7.34 -1.98
N TYR A 214 -38.86 8.48 -1.97
CA TYR A 214 -39.77 8.91 -0.90
C TYR A 214 -40.92 9.76 -1.46
#